data_AF-A0A519WEB6-F1
#
_entry.id   AF-A0A519WEB6-F1
#
_cell.length_a   1.000
_cell.length_b   1.000
_cell.length_c   1.000
_cell.angle_alpha   90.00
_cell.angle_beta   90.00
_cell.angle_gamma   90.00
#
_symmetry.space_group_name_H-M   'P 1'
#
loop_
_entity.id
_entity.type
_entity.pdbx_description
1 polymer ?
#
loop_
_entity_poly.entity_id
_entity_poly.type
_entity_poly.pdbx_seq_one_letter_code
_entity_poly.pdbx_strand_id
1 'polypeptide(L)'
;VLFGDVNPSGKLTTTFPKNVGQIPLYYSHKNTGRPLLEGQWFSKFRSNYLDVDNDPLYPFGYGLSYTTFAYSDLKLSNTTFKKGGSITASIVVKNTGLREGKEVVQLYVQDLVGTETRPVKELKGFQKVKLFPGESKTVTFKISSDDLRFYNAALKFDAEPGDFKVFVGGNSRDLKESTFKLFN
;
A
#
# COMPACT_ATOMS: atom_id res chain seq x y z
N VAL A 1 -14.38 13.37 -19.27
CA VAL A 1 -13.30 12.35 -19.36
C VAL A 1 -12.97 12.05 -20.81
N LEU A 2 -13.86 11.45 -21.60
CA LEU A 2 -13.58 11.08 -23.00
C LEU A 2 -13.03 12.22 -23.88
N PHE A 3 -13.57 13.44 -23.72
CA PHE A 3 -13.11 14.62 -24.47
C PHE A 3 -11.89 15.33 -23.85
N GLY A 4 -11.34 14.83 -22.75
CA GLY A 4 -10.16 15.41 -22.10
C GLY A 4 -10.44 16.59 -21.16
N ASP A 5 -11.68 17.09 -21.07
CA ASP A 5 -12.07 18.18 -20.15
C ASP A 5 -11.77 17.87 -18.68
N VAL A 6 -11.75 16.57 -18.34
CA VAL A 6 -11.42 16.07 -17.01
C VAL A 6 -10.45 14.91 -17.16
N ASN A 7 -9.26 15.04 -16.57
CA ASN A 7 -8.30 13.95 -16.44
C ASN A 7 -8.82 12.92 -15.40
N PRO A 8 -8.96 11.62 -15.76
CA PRO A 8 -9.41 10.59 -14.83
C PRO A 8 -8.47 10.49 -13.62
N SER A 9 -9.08 10.35 -12.44
CA SER A 9 -8.37 10.28 -11.17
C SER A 9 -9.05 9.33 -10.17
N GLY A 10 -9.85 8.40 -10.69
CA GLY A 10 -10.44 7.33 -9.91
C GLY A 10 -9.38 6.25 -9.64
N LYS A 11 -9.44 5.64 -8.46
CA LYS A 11 -8.67 4.46 -8.09
C LYS A 11 -9.65 3.39 -7.58
N LEU A 12 -9.41 2.13 -7.95
CA LEU A 12 -10.27 1.01 -7.56
C LEU A 12 -10.29 0.83 -6.05
N THR A 13 -11.47 0.59 -5.48
CA THR A 13 -11.66 0.27 -4.06
C THR A 13 -11.91 -1.22 -3.83
N THR A 14 -11.85 -2.02 -4.89
CA THR A 14 -11.93 -3.48 -4.86
C THR A 14 -10.93 -4.06 -5.86
N THR A 15 -10.52 -5.30 -5.62
CA THR A 15 -9.62 -6.04 -6.49
C THR A 15 -10.38 -6.60 -7.68
N PHE A 16 -9.82 -6.48 -8.89
CA PHE A 16 -10.38 -7.13 -10.08
C PHE A 16 -9.60 -8.43 -10.36
N PRO A 17 -10.22 -9.60 -10.15
CA PRO A 17 -9.56 -10.87 -10.44
C PRO A 17 -9.42 -11.09 -11.95
N LYS A 18 -8.50 -11.97 -12.35
CA LYS A 18 -8.33 -12.44 -13.73
C LYS A 18 -9.45 -13.38 -14.14
N ASN A 19 -9.94 -14.20 -13.21
CA ASN A 19 -11.09 -15.08 -13.42
C ASN A 19 -11.86 -15.33 -12.10
N VAL A 20 -13.06 -15.89 -12.20
CA VAL A 20 -13.92 -16.19 -11.04
C VAL A 20 -13.30 -17.24 -10.10
N GLY A 21 -12.45 -18.12 -10.60
CA GLY A 21 -11.77 -19.17 -9.81
C GLY A 21 -10.78 -18.62 -8.78
N GLN A 22 -10.34 -17.37 -8.89
CA GLN A 22 -9.48 -16.72 -7.89
C GLN A 22 -10.25 -16.15 -6.69
N ILE A 23 -11.60 -16.14 -6.72
CA ILE A 23 -12.39 -15.52 -5.64
C ILE A 23 -12.36 -16.41 -4.38
N PRO A 24 -12.14 -15.84 -3.18
CA PRO A 24 -11.93 -14.42 -2.88
C PRO A 24 -10.49 -13.94 -3.10
N LEU A 25 -10.33 -12.77 -3.74
CA LEU A 25 -9.04 -12.11 -3.95
C LEU A 25 -9.06 -10.68 -3.41
N TYR A 26 -8.16 -10.36 -2.49
CA TYR A 26 -8.08 -9.06 -1.82
C TYR A 26 -6.65 -8.75 -1.40
N TYR A 27 -6.27 -7.46 -1.36
CA TYR A 27 -4.87 -7.04 -1.17
C TYR A 27 -4.35 -7.26 0.26
N SER A 28 -5.22 -7.15 1.27
CA SER A 28 -4.88 -7.29 2.69
C SER A 28 -4.96 -8.74 3.15
N HIS A 29 -4.43 -9.66 2.34
CA HIS A 29 -4.38 -11.09 2.63
C HIS A 29 -3.25 -11.44 3.61
N LYS A 30 -3.31 -12.63 4.22
CA LYS A 30 -2.20 -13.16 5.03
C LYS A 30 -1.11 -13.74 4.12
N ASN A 31 0.12 -13.82 4.61
CA ASN A 31 1.27 -14.32 3.83
C ASN A 31 1.23 -15.85 3.56
N THR A 32 0.48 -16.60 4.37
CA THR A 32 0.51 -18.08 4.46
C THR A 32 1.87 -18.62 4.93
N GLY A 33 1.94 -19.91 5.24
CA GLY A 33 3.21 -20.58 5.55
C GLY A 33 4.07 -20.92 4.32
N ARG A 34 3.52 -20.78 3.10
CA ARG A 34 4.20 -21.12 1.83
C ARG A 34 3.89 -20.10 0.74
N PRO A 35 4.27 -18.81 0.94
CA PRO A 35 4.02 -17.77 -0.05
C PRO A 35 4.70 -18.11 -1.38
N LEU A 36 4.05 -17.72 -2.48
CA LEU A 36 4.69 -17.64 -3.79
C LEU A 36 5.48 -16.32 -3.85
N LEU A 37 6.76 -16.39 -4.20
CA LEU A 37 7.57 -15.19 -4.41
C LEU A 37 7.21 -14.53 -5.75
N GLU A 38 7.42 -13.22 -5.84
CA GLU A 38 7.15 -12.45 -7.06
C GLU A 38 7.88 -13.02 -8.28
N GLY A 39 7.17 -13.14 -9.40
CA GLY A 39 7.71 -13.68 -10.65
C GLY A 39 8.02 -15.18 -10.66
N GLN A 40 7.63 -15.93 -9.61
CA GLN A 40 7.93 -17.37 -9.49
C GLN A 40 6.74 -18.30 -9.82
N TRP A 41 5.67 -17.78 -10.43
CA TRP A 41 4.60 -18.64 -10.95
C TRP A 41 5.11 -19.39 -12.19
N PHE A 42 5.03 -20.72 -12.29
CA PHE A 42 4.49 -21.70 -11.34
C PHE A 42 5.60 -22.34 -10.47
N SER A 43 5.34 -22.48 -9.16
CA SER A 43 6.22 -23.19 -8.23
C SER A 43 5.47 -24.26 -7.44
N LYS A 44 5.85 -25.53 -7.62
CA LYS A 44 5.23 -26.64 -6.89
C LYS A 44 5.45 -26.49 -5.37
N PHE A 45 4.46 -26.93 -4.58
CA PHE A 45 4.42 -26.83 -3.12
C PHE A 45 4.34 -25.42 -2.53
N ARG A 46 4.11 -24.39 -3.35
CA ARG A 46 3.73 -23.04 -2.89
C ARG A 46 2.21 -22.87 -2.96
N SER A 47 1.70 -21.86 -2.25
CA SER A 47 0.30 -21.46 -2.35
C SER A 47 0.08 -20.74 -3.69
N ASN A 48 -0.14 -21.50 -4.77
CA ASN A 48 -0.45 -20.99 -6.11
C ASN A 48 -1.31 -21.99 -6.91
N TYR A 49 -2.01 -21.51 -7.94
CA TYR A 49 -2.78 -22.36 -8.84
C TYR A 49 -1.93 -22.89 -10.02
N LEU A 50 -2.42 -23.93 -10.69
CA LEU A 50 -1.76 -24.54 -11.84
C LEU A 50 -1.95 -23.74 -13.14
N ASP A 51 -3.03 -22.98 -13.23
CA ASP A 51 -3.60 -22.43 -14.46
C ASP A 51 -3.68 -20.90 -14.49
N VAL A 52 -3.43 -20.23 -13.36
CA VAL A 52 -3.29 -18.77 -13.24
C VAL A 52 -2.40 -18.43 -12.04
N ASP A 53 -1.68 -17.30 -12.10
CA ASP A 53 -0.96 -16.78 -10.94
C ASP A 53 -1.93 -16.23 -9.85
N ASN A 54 -1.37 -15.77 -8.73
CA ASN A 54 -2.14 -15.21 -7.62
C ASN A 54 -2.46 -13.71 -7.78
N ASP A 55 -1.93 -13.06 -8.82
CA ASP A 55 -2.07 -11.62 -8.98
C ASP A 55 -3.45 -11.26 -9.55
N PRO A 56 -4.01 -10.13 -9.13
CA PRO A 56 -5.20 -9.59 -9.77
C PRO A 56 -4.87 -9.03 -11.15
N LEU A 57 -5.89 -8.92 -11.99
CA LEU A 57 -5.75 -8.14 -13.24
C LEU A 57 -5.51 -6.66 -12.90
N TYR A 58 -6.30 -6.12 -11.97
CA TYR A 58 -6.09 -4.78 -11.41
C TYR A 58 -6.11 -4.83 -9.88
N PRO A 59 -5.02 -4.42 -9.21
CA PRO A 59 -4.95 -4.44 -7.76
C PRO A 59 -5.83 -3.35 -7.12
N PHE A 60 -6.05 -3.47 -5.82
CA PHE A 60 -6.66 -2.41 -5.03
C PHE A 60 -5.89 -1.09 -5.21
N GLY A 61 -6.62 0.02 -5.28
CA GLY A 61 -6.05 1.34 -5.47
C GLY A 61 -5.51 1.59 -6.88
N TYR A 62 -5.68 0.68 -7.84
CA TYR A 62 -5.24 0.88 -9.22
C TYR A 62 -6.11 1.90 -9.96
N GLY A 63 -5.48 2.73 -10.79
CA GLY A 63 -6.16 3.67 -11.66
C GLY A 63 -5.16 4.55 -12.37
N LEU A 64 -5.36 4.70 -13.68
CA LEU A 64 -4.51 5.49 -14.56
C LEU A 64 -4.96 6.94 -14.64
N SER A 65 -4.12 7.76 -15.26
CA SER A 65 -4.32 9.18 -15.52
C SER A 65 -3.83 9.47 -16.93
N TYR A 66 -4.30 10.56 -17.54
CA TYR A 66 -3.74 11.08 -18.81
C TYR A 66 -2.36 11.74 -18.63
N THR A 67 -1.85 11.79 -17.40
CA THR A 67 -0.47 12.17 -17.07
C THR A 67 0.19 11.08 -16.22
N THR A 68 1.51 11.14 -16.05
CA THR A 68 2.26 10.20 -15.21
C THR A 68 2.76 10.88 -13.93
N PHE A 69 2.89 10.09 -12.87
CA PHE A 69 3.40 10.55 -11.58
C PHE A 69 4.61 9.71 -11.17
N ALA A 70 5.68 10.38 -10.77
CA ALA A 70 6.87 9.74 -10.21
C ALA A 70 6.93 9.98 -8.70
N TYR A 71 7.40 8.97 -7.98
CA TYR A 71 7.56 8.97 -6.53
C TYR A 71 9.04 8.92 -6.17
N SER A 72 9.49 9.84 -5.31
CA SER A 72 10.84 9.78 -4.72
C SER A 72 10.98 8.58 -3.78
N ASP A 73 12.17 8.42 -3.20
CA ASP A 73 12.33 7.51 -2.07
C ASP A 73 11.53 7.99 -0.86
N LEU A 74 11.06 7.02 -0.07
CA LEU A 74 10.26 7.26 1.14
C LEU A 74 11.18 7.65 2.29
N LYS A 75 10.87 8.75 2.98
CA LYS A 75 11.64 9.24 4.13
C LYS A 75 10.79 9.18 5.40
N LEU A 76 11.39 8.72 6.49
CA LEU A 76 10.77 8.72 7.82
C LEU A 76 11.45 9.78 8.69
N SER A 77 10.66 10.49 9.51
CA SER A 77 11.20 11.44 10.50
C SER A 77 12.06 10.75 11.57
N ASN A 78 11.77 9.48 11.85
CA ASN A 78 12.54 8.61 12.72
C ASN A 78 12.25 7.15 12.33
N THR A 79 13.18 6.24 12.61
CA THR A 79 13.01 4.80 12.38
C THR A 79 12.51 4.06 13.62
N THR A 80 12.32 4.77 14.75
CA THR A 80 11.78 4.18 15.98
C THR A 80 10.87 5.17 16.72
N PHE A 81 9.83 4.68 17.41
CA PHE A 81 9.05 5.48 18.36
C PHE A 81 8.37 4.63 19.46
N LYS A 82 8.03 5.28 20.58
CA LYS A 82 7.34 4.65 21.72
C LYS A 82 5.83 4.56 21.51
N LYS A 83 5.15 3.65 22.22
CA LYS A 83 3.69 3.68 22.37
C LYS A 83 3.22 5.06 22.85
N GLY A 84 2.13 5.56 22.26
CA GLY A 84 1.64 6.93 22.46
C GLY A 84 2.36 8.01 21.63
N GLY A 85 3.46 7.64 20.96
CA GLY A 85 4.18 8.51 20.02
C GLY A 85 3.70 8.38 18.57
N SER A 86 4.45 9.02 17.68
CA SER A 86 4.24 8.94 16.24
C SER A 86 5.50 9.26 15.46
N ILE A 87 5.54 8.81 14.20
CA ILE A 87 6.51 9.23 13.18
C ILE A 87 5.78 9.84 11.98
N THR A 88 6.52 10.55 11.14
CA THR A 88 6.01 11.08 9.86
C THR A 88 6.69 10.38 8.70
N ALA A 89 5.89 9.82 7.80
CA ALA A 89 6.34 9.30 6.51
C ALA A 89 6.12 10.37 5.43
N SER A 90 7.16 10.69 4.67
CA SER A 90 7.16 11.77 3.68
C SER A 90 7.68 11.27 2.33
N ILE A 91 6.99 11.62 1.26
CA ILE A 91 7.39 11.28 -0.11
C ILE A 91 7.13 12.47 -1.05
N VAL A 92 8.02 12.71 -2.01
CA VAL A 92 7.80 13.70 -3.05
C VAL A 92 7.11 13.03 -4.23
N VAL A 93 5.99 13.60 -4.66
CA VAL A 93 5.26 13.16 -5.85
C VAL A 93 5.37 14.25 -6.91
N LYS A 94 5.86 13.87 -8.09
CA LYS A 94 6.04 14.77 -9.22
C LYS A 94 5.13 14.36 -10.36
N ASN A 95 4.44 15.32 -10.96
CA ASN A 95 3.79 15.11 -12.25
C ASN A 95 4.83 15.19 -13.36
N THR A 96 5.08 14.05 -14.02
CA THR A 96 6.11 13.89 -15.05
C THR A 96 5.57 13.93 -16.47
N GLY A 97 4.25 14.01 -16.65
CA GLY A 97 3.64 14.12 -17.97
C GLY A 97 3.30 15.55 -18.36
N LEU A 98 2.50 15.68 -19.42
CA LEU A 98 2.18 16.95 -20.08
C LEU A 98 0.81 17.52 -19.71
N ARG A 99 0.05 16.83 -18.85
CA ARG A 99 -1.30 17.25 -18.44
C ARG A 99 -1.38 17.45 -16.94
N GLU A 100 -2.19 18.42 -16.54
CA GLU A 100 -2.62 18.52 -15.15
C GLU A 100 -3.37 17.24 -14.75
N GLY A 101 -3.15 16.76 -13.53
CA GLY A 101 -3.82 15.55 -13.02
C GLY A 101 -3.98 15.56 -11.52
N LYS A 102 -4.81 14.63 -11.03
CA LYS A 102 -4.94 14.35 -9.60
C LYS A 102 -4.47 12.92 -9.32
N GLU A 103 -3.61 12.76 -8.34
CA GLU A 103 -3.09 11.46 -7.89
C GLU A 103 -3.56 11.15 -6.47
N VAL A 104 -3.93 9.90 -6.22
CA VAL A 104 -4.27 9.42 -4.86
C VAL A 104 -3.06 8.67 -4.31
N VAL A 105 -2.29 9.36 -3.49
CA VAL A 105 -1.14 8.80 -2.79
C VAL A 105 -1.64 7.99 -1.61
N GLN A 106 -1.29 6.70 -1.57
CA GLN A 106 -1.84 5.74 -0.62
C GLN A 106 -0.73 5.28 0.32
N LEU A 107 -1.02 5.26 1.63
CA LEU A 107 -0.14 4.76 2.67
C LEU A 107 -0.65 3.44 3.22
N TYR A 108 0.22 2.44 3.22
CA TYR A 108 -0.03 1.12 3.79
C TYR A 108 0.98 0.81 4.88
N VAL A 109 0.59 -0.05 5.82
CA VAL A 109 1.48 -0.57 6.86
C VAL A 109 1.39 -2.09 6.91
N GLN A 110 2.52 -2.74 7.15
CA GLN A 110 2.61 -4.15 7.50
C GLN A 110 3.26 -4.27 8.88
N ASP A 111 2.58 -4.98 9.77
CA ASP A 111 3.14 -5.49 11.00
C ASP A 111 3.86 -6.81 10.67
N LEU A 112 5.17 -6.87 10.83
CA LEU A 112 5.98 -8.00 10.35
C LEU A 112 5.78 -9.25 11.20
N VAL A 113 5.57 -9.07 12.50
CA VAL A 113 5.44 -10.17 13.48
C VAL A 113 4.41 -9.76 14.51
N GLY A 114 3.26 -10.43 14.49
CA GLY A 114 2.24 -10.31 15.52
C GLY A 114 2.00 -11.64 16.22
N THR A 115 1.39 -11.59 17.40
CA THR A 115 0.86 -12.79 18.09
C THR A 115 -0.14 -13.55 17.22
N GLU A 116 -0.87 -12.83 16.37
CA GLU A 116 -1.70 -13.36 15.30
C GLU A 116 -1.10 -13.05 13.93
N THR A 117 -1.36 -13.91 12.94
CA THR A 117 -0.92 -13.63 11.57
C THR A 117 -1.44 -12.27 11.11
N ARG A 118 -0.55 -11.41 10.60
CA ARG A 118 -0.90 -10.07 10.14
C ARG A 118 -1.03 -10.03 8.61
N PRO A 119 -1.88 -9.15 8.04
CA PRO A 119 -1.92 -8.95 6.60
C PRO A 119 -0.58 -8.51 6.03
N VAL A 120 -0.31 -8.85 4.76
CA VAL A 120 0.91 -8.41 4.07
C VAL A 120 1.00 -6.89 3.93
N LYS A 121 -0.14 -6.18 3.97
CA LYS A 121 -0.26 -4.73 4.13
C LYS A 121 -1.72 -4.32 4.37
N GLU A 122 -1.93 -3.21 5.07
CA GLU A 122 -3.25 -2.61 5.33
C GLU A 122 -3.20 -1.11 5.02
N LEU A 123 -4.21 -0.57 4.32
CA LEU A 123 -4.31 0.87 4.07
C LEU A 123 -4.56 1.61 5.40
N LYS A 124 -3.72 2.61 5.71
CA LYS A 124 -3.85 3.45 6.91
C LYS A 124 -4.11 4.93 6.60
N GLY A 125 -3.89 5.37 5.36
CA GLY A 125 -4.21 6.72 4.96
C GLY A 125 -4.07 6.93 3.47
N PHE A 126 -4.66 8.01 2.96
CA PHE A 126 -4.46 8.45 1.59
C PHE A 126 -4.62 9.97 1.47
N GLN A 127 -3.98 10.55 0.47
CA GLN A 127 -4.13 11.96 0.13
C GLN A 127 -4.28 12.13 -1.37
N LYS A 128 -5.32 12.86 -1.79
CA LYS A 128 -5.53 13.20 -3.20
C LYS A 128 -4.90 14.55 -3.50
N VAL A 129 -3.83 14.55 -4.29
CA VAL A 129 -3.08 15.77 -4.66
C VAL A 129 -3.35 16.13 -6.11
N LYS A 130 -3.50 17.42 -6.37
CA LYS A 130 -3.58 17.99 -7.72
C LYS A 130 -2.21 18.54 -8.07
N LEU A 131 -1.70 18.25 -9.28
CA LEU A 131 -0.40 18.70 -9.75
C LEU A 131 -0.46 19.13 -11.21
N PHE A 132 0.13 20.29 -11.51
CA PHE A 132 0.41 20.76 -12.86
C PHE A 132 1.60 20.02 -13.48
N PRO A 133 1.77 20.01 -14.82
CA PRO A 133 2.95 19.43 -15.47
C PRO A 133 4.27 19.93 -14.86
N GLY A 134 5.15 19.01 -14.48
CA GLY A 134 6.45 19.33 -13.87
C GLY A 134 6.41 19.67 -12.37
N GLU A 135 5.24 19.94 -11.80
CA GLU A 135 5.08 20.28 -10.38
C GLU A 135 5.43 19.08 -9.48
N SER A 136 6.05 19.37 -8.34
CA SER A 136 6.34 18.40 -7.28
C SER A 136 5.71 18.84 -5.97
N LYS A 137 5.14 17.90 -5.22
CA LYS A 137 4.58 18.14 -3.88
C LYS A 137 5.07 17.09 -2.91
N THR A 138 5.51 17.53 -1.73
CA THR A 138 5.77 16.64 -0.59
C THR A 138 4.44 16.24 0.04
N VAL A 139 4.17 14.94 0.08
CA VAL A 139 3.01 14.36 0.77
C VAL A 139 3.50 13.72 2.05
N THR A 140 2.87 14.07 3.17
CA THR A 140 3.28 13.65 4.51
C THR A 140 2.13 12.94 5.23
N PHE A 141 2.44 11.82 5.88
CA PHE A 141 1.49 11.06 6.67
C PHE A 141 2.04 10.89 8.09
N LYS A 142 1.21 11.19 9.08
CA LYS A 142 1.50 10.84 10.46
C LYS A 142 1.11 9.38 10.70
N ILE A 143 2.00 8.61 11.31
CA ILE A 143 1.77 7.23 11.75
C ILE A 143 1.92 7.22 13.25
N SER A 144 0.81 7.03 13.96
CA SER A 144 0.75 6.92 15.41
C SER A 144 0.65 5.47 15.85
N SER A 145 0.86 5.20 17.14
CA SER A 145 0.63 3.86 17.69
C SER A 145 -0.81 3.39 17.54
N ASP A 146 -1.80 4.30 17.47
CA ASP A 146 -3.20 3.93 17.27
C ASP A 146 -3.47 3.36 15.87
N ASP A 147 -2.75 3.85 14.85
CA ASP A 147 -2.84 3.33 13.48
C ASP A 147 -2.34 1.87 13.38
N LEU A 148 -1.52 1.44 14.34
CA LEU A 148 -0.89 0.11 14.40
C LEU A 148 -1.70 -0.90 15.21
N ARG A 149 -2.79 -0.48 15.85
CA ARG A 149 -3.61 -1.36 16.69
C ARG A 149 -4.37 -2.38 15.85
N PHE A 150 -4.52 -3.58 16.40
CA PHE A 150 -5.36 -4.63 15.84
C PHE A 150 -6.03 -5.44 16.96
N TYR A 151 -7.05 -6.22 16.61
CA TYR A 151 -7.68 -7.15 17.53
C TYR A 151 -6.88 -8.46 17.57
N ASN A 152 -6.33 -8.80 18.73
CA ASN A 152 -5.66 -10.09 18.94
C ASN A 152 -6.67 -11.21 19.26
N ALA A 153 -6.20 -12.45 19.52
CA ALA A 153 -7.07 -13.59 19.84
C ALA A 153 -7.96 -13.38 21.07
N ALA A 154 -7.54 -12.52 22.02
CA ALA A 154 -8.34 -12.15 23.19
C ALA A 154 -9.31 -10.99 22.91
N LEU A 155 -9.45 -10.57 21.64
CA LEU A 155 -10.23 -9.41 21.19
C LEU A 155 -9.81 -8.09 21.84
N LYS A 156 -8.56 -8.00 22.31
CA LYS A 156 -7.99 -6.74 22.78
C LYS A 156 -7.49 -5.94 21.59
N PHE A 157 -7.95 -4.69 21.49
CA PHE A 157 -7.50 -3.75 20.46
C PHE A 157 -6.24 -3.00 20.94
N ASP A 158 -5.06 -3.47 20.57
CA ASP A 158 -3.75 -2.94 21.02
C ASP A 158 -2.72 -3.02 19.89
N ALA A 159 -1.63 -2.26 20.02
CA ALA A 159 -0.49 -2.31 19.12
C ALA A 159 0.64 -3.10 19.79
N GLU A 160 1.22 -4.06 19.10
CA GLU A 160 2.33 -4.85 19.65
C GLU A 160 3.67 -4.17 19.33
N PRO A 161 4.62 -4.07 20.29
CA PRO A 161 5.98 -3.65 19.99
C PRO A 161 6.62 -4.59 18.97
N GLY A 162 7.31 -4.04 17.98
CA GLY A 162 7.82 -4.85 16.88
C GLY A 162 8.29 -4.01 15.70
N ASP A 163 8.72 -4.73 14.67
CA ASP A 163 9.16 -4.14 13.41
C ASP A 163 7.99 -4.03 12.44
N PHE A 164 7.87 -2.87 11.79
CA PHE A 164 6.82 -2.55 10.85
C PHE A 164 7.44 -2.10 9.53
N LYS A 165 6.79 -2.45 8.42
CA LYS A 165 7.04 -1.79 7.13
C LYS A 165 5.96 -0.77 6.85
N VAL A 166 6.36 0.37 6.30
CA VAL A 166 5.46 1.37 5.71
C VAL A 166 5.69 1.40 4.21
N PHE A 167 4.59 1.49 3.47
CA PHE A 167 4.59 1.56 2.02
C PHE A 167 3.83 2.79 1.56
N VAL A 168 4.33 3.48 0.54
CA VAL A 168 3.62 4.62 -0.08
C VAL A 168 3.73 4.54 -1.60
N GLY A 169 2.61 4.75 -2.30
CA GLY A 169 2.60 4.76 -3.77
C GLY A 169 1.21 5.02 -4.37
N GLY A 170 1.06 4.68 -5.65
CA GLY A 170 -0.13 5.01 -6.45
C GLY A 170 -1.18 3.90 -6.55
N ASN A 171 -0.89 2.71 -6.03
CA ASN A 171 -1.80 1.57 -5.84
C ASN A 171 -1.19 0.57 -4.83
N SER A 172 -1.90 -0.51 -4.46
CA SER A 172 -1.43 -1.46 -3.43
C SER A 172 -0.26 -2.37 -3.84
N ARG A 173 0.15 -2.37 -5.12
CA ARG A 173 1.26 -3.17 -5.66
C ARG A 173 2.51 -2.31 -5.86
N ASP A 174 2.39 -1.19 -6.56
CA ASP A 174 3.51 -0.37 -7.02
C ASP A 174 3.84 0.70 -5.94
N LEU A 175 4.74 0.35 -5.01
CA LEU A 175 4.98 1.08 -3.77
C LEU A 175 6.48 1.30 -3.50
N LYS A 176 6.79 2.39 -2.79
CA LYS A 176 8.08 2.59 -2.10
C LYS A 176 7.94 2.11 -0.66
N GLU A 177 8.96 1.48 -0.10
CA GLU A 177 8.92 0.94 1.27
C GLU A 177 10.04 1.49 2.16
N SER A 178 9.79 1.46 3.47
CA SER A 178 10.76 1.71 4.53
C SER A 178 10.34 0.95 5.79
N THR A 179 11.24 0.82 6.76
CA THR A 179 11.01 0.07 8.00
C THR A 179 11.16 0.97 9.22
N PHE A 180 10.32 0.75 10.22
CA PHE A 180 10.44 1.39 11.52
C PHE A 180 10.08 0.41 12.65
N LYS A 181 10.41 0.77 13.89
CA LYS A 181 10.15 -0.05 15.08
C LYS A 181 9.29 0.67 16.12
N LEU A 182 8.25 0.00 16.60
CA LEU A 182 7.49 0.42 17.78
C LEU A 182 8.08 -0.23 19.02
N PHE A 183 8.32 0.54 20.08
CA PHE A 183 8.70 0.03 21.39
C PHE A 183 7.78 0.56 22.49
N ASN A 184 7.83 -0.06 23.67
CA ASN A 184 7.01 0.36 24.82
C ASN A 184 7.38 1.75 25.33
#